data_AF-F2NRN4-F1
#
_entry.id   AF-F2NRN4-F1
#
_cell.length_a   1.000
_cell.length_b   1.000
_cell.length_c   1.000
_cell.angle_alpha   90.00
_cell.angle_beta   90.00
_cell.angle_gamma   90.00
#
_symmetry.space_group_name_H-M   'P 1'
#
loop_
_entity.id
_entity.type
_entity.pdbx_description
1 polymer ?
#
loop_
_entity_poly.entity_id
_entity_poly.type
_entity_poly.pdbx_seq_one_letter_code
_entity_poly.pdbx_strand_id
1 'polypeptide(L)'
;MGVTAFGKILRKRRIDSSEILGDMAKRLDVSAAYLSSIENGLREIPDSFVEKISKEYGLSEVEKQELEEAQAQSKGSVNVPLGEQKDSSEYLETAVMFAKDFSKLTEAQVKLMKELLEKFQAESSGEKNGSGAV
;
A
#
# COMPACT_ATOMS: atom_id res chain seq x y z
N MET A 1 12.42 5.01 19.03
CA MET A 1 11.48 4.73 17.92
C MET A 1 10.61 3.55 18.32
N GLY A 2 9.31 3.62 18.03
CA GLY A 2 8.32 2.62 18.43
C GLY A 2 7.78 1.84 17.24
N VAL A 3 6.98 0.81 17.53
CA VAL A 3 6.33 -0.07 16.53
C VAL A 3 5.51 0.78 15.54
N THR A 4 5.83 0.71 14.25
CA THR A 4 5.10 1.41 13.17
C THR A 4 3.72 0.79 12.96
N ALA A 5 2.81 1.50 12.27
CA ALA A 5 1.53 0.92 11.87
C ALA A 5 1.73 -0.38 11.09
N PHE A 6 2.69 -0.39 10.15
CA PHE A 6 3.07 -1.57 9.39
C PHE A 6 3.52 -2.72 10.29
N GLY A 7 4.42 -2.44 11.25
CA GLY A 7 4.90 -3.43 12.19
C GLY A 7 3.81 -4.00 13.11
N LYS A 8 2.81 -3.18 13.48
CA LYS A 8 1.65 -3.64 14.25
C LYS A 8 0.79 -4.61 13.45
N ILE A 9 0.49 -4.28 12.18
CA ILE A 9 -0.31 -5.14 11.30
C ILE A 9 0.41 -6.47 11.07
N LEU A 10 1.72 -6.42 10.80
CA LEU A 10 2.52 -7.62 10.56
C LEU A 10 2.59 -8.53 11.81
N ARG A 11 2.75 -7.94 13.01
CA ARG A 11 2.70 -8.69 14.27
C ARG A 11 1.35 -9.33 14.52
N LYS A 12 0.27 -8.59 14.27
CA LYS A 12 -1.09 -9.12 14.39
C LYS A 12 -1.26 -10.32 13.47
N ARG A 13 -0.88 -10.20 12.19
CA ARG A 13 -0.90 -11.32 11.22
C ARG A 13 -0.15 -12.55 11.73
N ARG A 14 1.04 -12.34 12.27
CA ARG A 14 1.87 -13.41 12.81
C ARG A 14 1.18 -14.15 13.95
N ILE A 15 0.57 -13.40 14.88
CA ILE A 15 -0.19 -13.95 16.02
C ILE A 15 -1.44 -14.69 15.53
N ASP A 16 -2.19 -14.09 14.61
CA ASP A 16 -3.41 -14.68 14.04
C ASP A 16 -3.10 -15.98 13.27
N SER A 17 -1.90 -16.09 12.71
CA SER A 17 -1.39 -17.29 12.03
C SER A 17 -0.77 -18.32 12.99
N SER A 18 -0.74 -18.05 14.30
CA SER A 18 -0.07 -18.88 15.33
C SER A 18 1.42 -19.16 15.04
N GLU A 19 2.10 -18.21 14.38
CA GLU A 19 3.50 -18.36 13.98
C GLU A 19 4.45 -17.67 14.98
N ILE A 20 5.59 -18.31 15.26
CA ILE A 20 6.71 -17.59 15.89
C ILE A 20 7.46 -16.76 14.84
N LEU A 21 8.28 -15.80 15.28
CA LEU A 21 9.03 -14.90 14.38
C LEU A 21 9.85 -15.67 13.34
N GLY A 22 10.44 -16.80 13.71
CA GLY A 22 11.21 -17.65 12.81
C GLY A 22 10.39 -18.29 11.71
N ASP A 23 9.13 -18.64 11.96
CA ASP A 23 8.26 -19.30 10.98
C ASP A 23 7.80 -18.29 9.93
N MET A 24 7.30 -17.13 10.36
CA MET A 24 6.96 -16.02 9.46
C MET A 24 8.17 -15.60 8.62
N ALA A 25 9.36 -15.50 9.23
CA ALA A 25 10.58 -15.14 8.52
C ALA A 25 10.94 -16.15 7.42
N LYS A 26 10.84 -17.46 7.71
CA LYS A 26 11.03 -18.52 6.71
C LYS A 26 9.99 -18.43 5.60
N ARG A 27 8.72 -18.25 5.94
CA ARG A 27 7.61 -18.14 4.97
C ARG A 27 7.78 -16.95 4.03
N LEU A 28 8.22 -15.81 4.57
CA LEU A 28 8.53 -14.61 3.80
C LEU A 28 9.92 -14.63 3.16
N ASP A 29 10.68 -15.72 3.25
CA ASP A 29 12.04 -15.83 2.72
C ASP A 29 12.93 -14.63 3.11
N VAL A 30 12.99 -14.36 4.42
CA VAL A 30 13.83 -13.32 5.04
C VAL A 30 14.43 -13.83 6.35
N SER A 31 15.44 -13.15 6.88
CA SER A 31 15.95 -13.49 8.22
C SER A 31 15.03 -12.99 9.33
N ALA A 32 14.98 -13.71 10.46
CA ALA A 32 14.21 -13.28 11.63
C ALA A 32 14.67 -11.91 12.16
N ALA A 33 15.96 -11.59 12.07
CA ALA A 33 16.51 -10.29 12.44
C ALA A 33 16.01 -9.17 11.51
N TYR A 34 15.92 -9.44 10.21
CA TYR A 34 15.39 -8.51 9.23
C TYR A 34 13.90 -8.24 9.47
N LEU A 35 13.11 -9.30 9.64
CA LEU A 35 11.68 -9.21 9.96
C LEU A 35 11.43 -8.44 11.27
N SER A 36 12.18 -8.74 12.33
CA SER A 36 12.10 -8.00 13.60
C SER A 36 12.44 -6.52 13.43
N SER A 37 13.44 -6.20 12.61
CA SER A 37 13.81 -4.81 12.34
C SER A 37 12.69 -4.05 11.64
N ILE A 38 11.99 -4.68 10.69
CA ILE A 38 10.81 -4.11 10.04
C ILE A 38 9.66 -3.93 11.05
N GLU A 39 9.34 -4.96 11.84
CA GLU A 39 8.26 -4.88 12.84
C GLU A 39 8.49 -3.74 13.86
N ASN A 40 9.75 -3.40 14.14
CA ASN A 40 10.13 -2.34 15.07
C ASN A 40 10.40 -0.98 14.40
N GLY A 41 10.19 -0.86 13.08
CA GLY A 41 10.47 0.38 12.34
C GLY A 41 11.96 0.76 12.28
N LEU A 42 12.85 -0.20 12.51
CA LEU A 42 14.31 -0.02 12.48
C LEU A 42 14.88 -0.22 11.07
N ARG A 43 14.06 -0.65 10.12
CA ARG A 43 14.44 -0.88 8.74
C ARG A 43 13.34 -0.43 7.79
N GLU A 44 13.76 0.09 6.64
CA GLU A 44 12.87 0.43 5.54
C GLU A 44 12.16 -0.83 4.99
N ILE A 45 10.88 -0.69 4.69
CA ILE A 45 10.04 -1.76 4.15
C ILE A 45 10.25 -1.81 2.62
N PRO A 46 10.69 -2.90 1.99
CA PRO A 46 10.80 -2.95 0.53
C PRO A 46 9.44 -2.77 -0.16
N ASP A 47 9.40 -2.12 -1.33
CA ASP A 47 8.14 -1.89 -2.07
C ASP A 47 7.42 -3.22 -2.40
N SER A 48 8.18 -4.27 -2.71
CA SER A 48 7.65 -5.60 -3.00
C SER A 48 7.17 -6.37 -1.77
N PHE A 49 7.35 -5.85 -0.56
CA PHE A 49 7.12 -6.61 0.67
C PHE A 49 5.63 -6.79 0.97
N VAL A 50 4.81 -5.78 0.68
CA VAL A 50 3.36 -5.89 0.80
C VAL A 50 2.82 -6.96 -0.15
N GLU A 51 3.28 -6.98 -1.39
CA GLU A 51 2.90 -8.00 -2.38
C GLU A 51 3.31 -9.41 -1.91
N LYS A 52 4.53 -9.54 -1.37
CA LYS A 52 5.03 -10.79 -0.80
C LYS A 52 4.15 -11.28 0.36
N ILE A 53 3.82 -10.41 1.32
CA ILE A 53 2.94 -10.76 2.45
C ILE A 53 1.55 -11.13 1.94
N SER A 54 1.02 -10.35 0.98
CA SER A 54 -0.30 -10.58 0.38
C SER A 54 -0.41 -11.97 -0.23
N LYS A 55 0.60 -12.36 -1.00
CA LYS A 55 0.69 -13.68 -1.62
C LYS A 55 0.84 -14.81 -0.59
N GLU A 56 1.78 -14.68 0.34
CA GLU A 56 2.10 -15.77 1.29
C GLU A 56 0.97 -16.01 2.31
N TYR A 57 0.21 -14.98 2.68
CA TYR A 57 -0.88 -15.08 3.67
C TYR A 57 -2.29 -15.03 3.07
N GLY A 58 -2.41 -14.91 1.73
CA GLY A 58 -3.71 -14.86 1.05
C GLY A 58 -4.56 -13.67 1.51
N LEU A 59 -3.96 -12.48 1.57
CA LEU A 59 -4.65 -11.29 2.04
C LEU A 59 -5.78 -10.90 1.09
N SER A 60 -6.90 -10.45 1.66
CA SER A 60 -7.92 -9.74 0.91
C SER A 60 -7.40 -8.39 0.40
N GLU A 61 -8.06 -7.83 -0.62
CA GLU A 61 -7.73 -6.50 -1.15
C GLU A 61 -7.77 -5.41 -0.07
N VAL A 62 -8.70 -5.53 0.89
CA VAL A 62 -8.81 -4.58 2.02
C VAL A 62 -7.60 -4.68 2.95
N GLU A 63 -7.18 -5.89 3.29
CA GLU A 63 -6.00 -6.11 4.16
C GLU A 63 -4.70 -5.71 3.44
N LYS A 64 -4.63 -5.94 2.13
CA LYS A 64 -3.51 -5.47 1.30
C LYS A 64 -3.44 -3.95 1.30
N GLN A 65 -4.56 -3.28 1.03
CA GLN A 65 -4.63 -1.81 1.04
C GLN A 65 -4.23 -1.24 2.40
N GLU A 66 -4.69 -1.83 3.50
CA GLU A 66 -4.30 -1.42 4.86
C GLU A 66 -2.78 -1.49 5.07
N LEU A 67 -2.12 -2.53 4.55
CA LEU A 67 -0.66 -2.67 4.58
C LEU A 67 0.06 -1.66 3.69
N GLU A 68 -0.46 -1.37 2.49
CA GLU A 68 0.11 -0.36 1.57
C GLU A 68 0.05 1.04 2.19
N GLU A 69 -1.09 1.39 2.79
CA GLU A 69 -1.25 2.66 3.51
C GLU A 69 -0.29 2.75 4.70
N ALA A 70 -0.16 1.67 5.48
CA ALA A 70 0.77 1.63 6.60
C ALA A 70 2.24 1.68 6.18
N GLN A 71 2.58 1.10 5.02
CA GLN A 71 3.90 1.20 4.41
C GLN A 71 4.18 2.65 3.98
N ALA A 72 3.24 3.28 3.27
CA ALA A 72 3.35 4.66 2.81
C ALA A 72 3.55 5.64 3.98
N GLN A 73 2.77 5.48 5.06
CA GLN A 73 2.94 6.24 6.30
C GLN A 73 4.33 6.03 6.93
N SER A 74 4.85 4.81 6.88
CA SER A 74 6.17 4.49 7.44
C SER A 74 7.32 5.04 6.59
N LYS A 75 7.16 5.10 5.26
CA LYS A 75 8.17 5.61 4.33
C LYS A 75 8.13 7.13 4.14
N GLY A 76 6.96 7.74 4.27
CA GLY A 76 6.73 9.12 3.83
C GLY A 76 6.70 9.27 2.30
N SER A 77 6.51 8.18 1.56
CA SER A 77 6.42 8.16 0.11
C SER A 77 5.42 7.10 -0.36
N VAL A 78 4.87 7.32 -1.55
CA VAL A 78 3.97 6.37 -2.23
C VAL A 78 4.54 6.05 -3.61
N ASN A 79 4.41 4.80 -4.03
CA ASN A 79 4.65 4.41 -5.41
C ASN A 79 3.32 4.48 -6.17
N VAL A 80 3.26 5.24 -7.26
CA VAL A 80 2.06 5.40 -8.09
C VAL A 80 2.33 4.71 -9.44
N PRO A 81 1.98 3.42 -9.60
CA PRO A 81 2.18 2.71 -10.86
C PRO A 81 1.21 3.24 -11.93
N LEU A 82 1.70 3.40 -13.17
CA LEU A 82 0.89 3.86 -14.30
C LEU A 82 -0.02 2.77 -14.89
N GLY A 83 0.19 1.50 -14.53
CA GLY A 83 -0.62 0.38 -15.01
C GLY A 83 -0.65 0.27 -16.54
N GLU A 84 -1.85 0.09 -17.11
CA GLU A 84 -2.07 0.00 -18.55
C GLU A 84 -1.70 1.30 -19.30
N GLN A 85 -1.68 2.44 -18.59
CA GLN A 85 -1.41 3.76 -19.17
C GLN A 85 0.08 4.10 -19.24
N LYS A 86 0.97 3.16 -18.92
CA LYS A 86 2.43 3.35 -18.92
C LYS A 86 3.00 3.86 -20.25
N ASP A 87 2.34 3.55 -21.37
CA ASP A 87 2.77 3.93 -22.71
C ASP A 87 2.12 5.25 -23.19
N SER A 88 1.23 5.85 -22.37
CA SER A 88 0.59 7.13 -22.68
C SER A 88 1.46 8.30 -22.23
N SER A 89 1.86 9.14 -23.19
CA SER A 89 2.68 10.34 -22.93
C SER A 89 2.01 11.29 -21.95
N GLU A 90 0.68 11.47 -22.04
CA GLU A 90 -0.07 12.40 -21.20
C GLU A 90 -0.12 11.92 -19.74
N TYR A 91 -0.31 10.61 -19.52
CA TYR A 91 -0.28 10.03 -18.17
C TYR A 91 1.12 10.10 -17.57
N LEU A 92 2.15 9.81 -18.36
CA LEU A 92 3.54 9.89 -17.90
C LEU A 92 3.93 11.33 -17.52
N GLU A 93 3.61 12.30 -18.38
CA GLU A 93 3.89 13.71 -18.12
C GLU A 93 3.16 14.19 -16.85
N THR A 94 1.88 13.86 -16.73
CA THR A 94 1.07 14.23 -15.55
C THR A 94 1.62 13.60 -14.27
N ALA A 95 2.01 12.33 -14.30
CA ALA A 95 2.59 11.65 -13.14
C ALA A 95 3.94 12.26 -12.73
N VAL A 96 4.78 12.66 -13.71
CA VAL A 96 6.05 13.34 -13.45
C VAL A 96 5.82 14.72 -12.83
N MET A 97 4.84 15.49 -13.33
CA MET A 97 4.46 16.77 -12.74
C MET A 97 3.96 16.58 -11.30
N PHE A 98 3.07 15.61 -11.09
CA PHE A 98 2.57 15.25 -9.77
C PHE A 98 3.72 14.94 -8.80
N ALA A 99 4.63 14.04 -9.16
CA ALA A 99 5.76 13.67 -8.30
C ALA A 99 6.69 14.86 -7.96
N LYS A 100 6.87 15.81 -8.88
CA LYS A 100 7.73 16.99 -8.69
C LYS A 100 7.09 18.10 -7.86
N ASP A 101 5.78 18.26 -7.98
CA ASP A 101 5.07 19.45 -7.49
C ASP A 101 4.12 19.15 -6.34
N PHE A 102 3.81 17.88 -6.03
CA PHE A 102 2.89 17.51 -4.95
C PHE A 102 3.24 18.17 -3.62
N SER A 103 4.51 18.15 -3.21
CA SER A 103 4.97 18.74 -1.96
C SER A 103 4.92 20.27 -1.93
N LYS A 104 4.65 20.92 -3.07
CA LYS A 104 4.53 22.38 -3.22
C LYS A 104 3.07 22.84 -3.28
N LEU A 105 2.11 21.91 -3.34
CA LEU A 105 0.69 22.22 -3.37
C LEU A 105 0.25 22.84 -2.04
N THR A 106 -0.65 23.82 -2.13
CA THR A 106 -1.34 24.37 -0.95
C THR A 106 -2.38 23.38 -0.42
N GLU A 107 -2.77 23.53 0.84
CA GLU A 107 -3.82 22.71 1.46
C GLU A 107 -5.14 22.72 0.66
N ALA A 108 -5.51 23.89 0.12
CA ALA A 108 -6.71 24.02 -0.72
C ALA A 108 -6.61 23.20 -2.02
N GLN A 109 -5.42 23.17 -2.66
CA GLN A 109 -5.19 22.37 -3.86
C GLN A 109 -5.18 20.88 -3.56
N VAL A 110 -4.55 20.46 -2.46
CA VAL A 110 -4.60 19.06 -1.99
C VAL A 110 -6.04 18.63 -1.72
N LYS A 111 -6.86 19.50 -1.11
CA LYS A 111 -8.27 19.22 -0.86
C LYS A 111 -9.07 19.04 -2.16
N LEU A 112 -8.88 19.93 -3.13
CA LEU A 112 -9.52 19.81 -4.45
C LEU A 112 -9.17 18.48 -5.13
N MET A 113 -7.89 18.10 -5.10
CA MET A 113 -7.43 16.84 -5.67
C MET A 113 -8.01 15.63 -4.94
N LYS A 114 -8.12 15.69 -3.61
CA LYS A 114 -8.79 14.65 -2.82
C LYS A 114 -10.25 14.49 -3.22
N GLU A 115 -10.99 15.59 -3.34
CA GLU A 115 -12.40 15.58 -3.77
C GLU A 115 -12.56 15.00 -5.18
N LEU A 116 -11.62 15.27 -6.10
CA LEU A 116 -11.61 14.66 -7.43
C LEU A 116 -11.45 13.14 -7.36
N LEU A 117 -10.50 12.65 -6.56
CA LEU A 117 -10.24 11.21 -6.40
C LEU A 117 -11.40 10.49 -5.71
N GLU A 118 -12.03 11.11 -4.70
CA GLU A 118 -13.21 10.55 -4.01
C GLU A 118 -14.40 10.38 -4.96
N LYS A 119 -14.64 11.34 -5.85
CA LYS A 119 -15.69 11.23 -6.88
C LYS A 119 -15.43 10.07 -7.84
N PHE A 120 -14.19 9.92 -8.31
CA PHE A 120 -13.80 8.80 -9.16
C PHE A 120 -14.02 7.42 -8.48
N GLN A 121 -13.68 7.31 -7.20
CA GLN A 121 -13.92 6.08 -6.42
C GLN A 121 -15.41 5.77 -6.27
N ALA A 122 -16.24 6.79 -6.08
CA ALA A 122 -17.70 6.64 -6.00
C ALA A 122 -18.31 6.18 -7.34
N GLU A 123 -17.84 6.74 -8.46
CA GLU A 123 -18.30 6.39 -9.81
C GLU A 123 -17.91 4.94 -10.19
N SER A 124 -16.66 4.53 -9.92
CA SER A 124 -16.16 3.18 -10.16
C SER A 124 -16.79 2.09 -9.27
N SER A 125 -17.36 2.47 -8.11
CA SER A 125 -18.09 1.54 -7.23
C SER A 125 -19.55 1.34 -7.63
N GLY A 126 -20.10 2.18 -8.52
CA GLY A 126 -21.51 2.17 -8.93
C GLY A 126 -21.88 1.17 -10.03
N GLU A 127 -20.92 0.64 -10.80
CA GLU A 127 -21.20 -0.19 -11.99
C GLU A 127 -21.42 -1.69 -11.72
N LYS A 128 -21.31 -2.19 -10.48
CA LYS A 128 -21.44 -3.63 -10.20
C LYS A 128 -22.86 -4.18 -9.92
N ASN A 129 -23.92 -3.38 -10.04
CA ASN A 129 -25.30 -3.80 -9.74
C ASN A 129 -26.26 -3.70 -10.95
N GLY A 130 -25.89 -4.24 -12.11
CA GLY A 130 -26.74 -4.12 -13.29
C GLY A 130 -26.45 -5.04 -14.46
N SER A 131 -26.24 -6.34 -14.25
CA SER A 131 -26.49 -7.32 -15.33
C SER A 131 -26.69 -8.72 -14.77
N GLY A 132 -27.94 -9.08 -14.57
CA GLY A 132 -28.40 -10.39 -14.09
C GLY A 132 -29.87 -10.57 -14.46
N ALA A 133 -30.18 -10.37 -15.73
CA ALA A 133 -31.48 -10.71 -16.31
C ALA A 133 -31.33 -10.90 -17.82
N VAL A 134 -30.93 -12.10 -18.24
CA VAL A 134 -31.56 -12.86 -19.34
C VAL A 134 -31.39 -14.34 -19.02
#